data_AF-A0AAD9KIA3-F1
#
_entry.id   AF-A0AAD9KIA3-F1
#
_cell.length_a   1.000
_cell.length_b   1.000
_cell.length_c   1.000
_cell.angle_alpha   90.00
_cell.angle_beta   90.00
_cell.angle_gamma   90.00
#
_symmetry.space_group_name_H-M   'P 1'
#
loop_
_entity.id
_entity.type
_entity.pdbx_description
1 polymer ?
#
loop_
_entity_poly.entity_id
_entity_poly.type
_entity_poly.pdbx_seq_one_letter_code
_entity_poly.pdbx_strand_id
1 'polypeptide(L)'
;MQRELVESVDYVENQTRRNNLQIDRVAEVTAETWADSVTVVRKTFIAALKLPELQVNVIRIYMHRARGSNASGRPKTIVVKFESYKDRDTILQATRKQKPRGIFINEDLSHRLMER
;
A
#
# COMPACT_ATOMS: atom_id res chain seq x y z
N MET A 1 15.24 20.47 -21.72
CA MET A 1 14.79 21.31 -20.59
C MET A 1 13.44 20.90 -20.01
N GLN A 2 12.28 21.16 -20.66
CA GLN A 2 10.97 20.81 -20.05
C GLN A 2 10.75 19.29 -19.86
N ARG A 3 11.17 18.44 -20.82
CA ARG A 3 11.07 16.97 -20.67
C ARG A 3 11.94 16.41 -19.54
N GLU A 4 13.19 16.87 -19.45
CA GLU A 4 14.15 16.39 -18.45
C GLU A 4 13.69 16.71 -17.02
N LEU A 5 13.09 17.89 -16.82
CA LEU A 5 12.53 18.27 -15.53
C LEU A 5 11.38 17.34 -15.12
N VAL A 6 10.49 17.01 -16.06
CA VAL A 6 9.37 16.09 -15.81
C VAL A 6 9.85 14.68 -15.49
N GLU A 7 10.90 14.20 -16.17
CA GLU A 7 11.50 12.90 -15.87
C GLU A 7 12.22 12.86 -14.52
N SER A 8 12.92 13.93 -14.16
CA SER A 8 13.57 14.07 -12.85
C SER A 8 12.56 14.05 -11.70
N VAL A 9 11.47 14.82 -11.83
CA VAL A 9 10.39 14.86 -10.81
C VAL A 9 9.75 13.48 -10.65
N ASP A 10 9.43 12.82 -11.77
CA ASP A 10 8.84 11.48 -11.76
C ASP A 10 9.76 10.45 -11.10
N TYR A 11 11.06 10.50 -11.41
CA TYR A 11 12.06 9.63 -10.79
C TYR A 11 12.12 9.82 -9.27
N VAL A 12 12.18 11.08 -8.81
CA VAL A 12 12.23 11.40 -7.38
C VAL A 12 10.95 10.95 -6.68
N GLU A 13 9.78 11.19 -7.28
CA GLU A 13 8.49 10.74 -6.75
C GLU A 13 8.47 9.21 -6.57
N ASN A 14 8.84 8.46 -7.61
CA ASN A 14 8.89 6.99 -7.54
C ASN A 14 9.93 6.50 -6.52
N GLN A 15 11.07 7.17 -6.36
CA GLN A 15 12.04 6.83 -5.30
C GLN A 15 11.43 6.99 -3.90
N THR A 16 10.68 8.07 -3.66
CA THR A 16 10.03 8.29 -2.35
C THR A 16 8.92 7.29 -2.05
N ARG A 17 8.26 6.77 -3.09
CA ARG A 17 7.17 5.78 -3.02
C ARG A 17 7.64 4.34 -3.17
N ARG A 18 8.93 4.09 -3.42
CA ARG A 18 9.47 2.75 -3.67
C ARG A 18 9.17 1.77 -2.54
N ASN A 19 9.06 2.23 -1.30
CA ASN A 19 8.73 1.37 -0.16
C ASN A 19 7.23 1.36 0.16
N ASN A 20 6.37 1.85 -0.73
CA ASN A 20 4.94 1.93 -0.50
C ASN A 20 4.19 0.82 -1.25
N LEU A 21 3.08 0.37 -0.67
CA LEU A 21 2.03 -0.40 -1.33
C LEU A 21 0.69 0.32 -1.16
N GLN A 22 -0.18 0.18 -2.15
CA GLN A 22 -1.57 0.58 -2.07
C GLN A 22 -2.45 -0.64 -1.81
N ILE A 23 -3.38 -0.52 -0.87
CA ILE A 23 -4.35 -1.56 -0.54
C ILE A 23 -5.76 -1.02 -0.71
N ASP A 24 -6.51 -1.62 -1.63
CA ASP A 24 -7.89 -1.24 -1.91
C ASP A 24 -8.90 -2.21 -1.30
N ARG A 25 -10.11 -1.70 -1.09
CA ARG A 25 -11.28 -2.43 -0.59
C ARG A 25 -11.13 -3.01 0.83
N VAL A 26 -10.24 -2.43 1.63
CA VAL A 26 -10.20 -2.67 3.07
C VAL A 26 -11.29 -1.84 3.73
N ALA A 27 -12.22 -2.52 4.41
CA ALA A 27 -13.36 -1.88 5.08
C ALA A 27 -12.91 -0.71 5.98
N GLU A 28 -13.70 0.36 5.96
CA GLU A 28 -13.51 1.50 6.86
C GLU A 28 -14.24 1.24 8.17
N VAL A 29 -13.58 1.58 9.28
CA VAL A 29 -14.20 1.58 10.60
C VAL A 29 -14.42 3.04 11.03
N THR A 30 -15.59 3.34 11.56
CA THR A 30 -15.90 4.67 12.07
C THR A 30 -14.97 4.99 13.25
N ALA A 31 -14.33 6.17 13.23
CA ALA A 31 -13.35 6.58 14.24
C ALA A 31 -12.12 5.67 14.38
N GLU A 32 -11.67 5.07 13.27
CA GLU A 32 -10.44 4.27 13.22
C GLU A 32 -9.21 5.10 13.63
N THR A 33 -8.48 4.66 14.66
CA THR A 33 -7.19 5.26 15.00
C THR A 33 -6.09 4.74 14.08
N TRP A 34 -4.93 5.38 14.12
CA TRP A 34 -3.76 4.88 13.40
C TRP A 34 -3.33 3.48 13.88
N ALA A 35 -3.46 3.17 15.17
CA ALA A 35 -3.13 1.84 15.67
C ALA A 35 -4.11 0.77 15.16
N ASP A 36 -5.38 1.13 15.02
CA ASP A 36 -6.42 0.23 14.53
C ASP A 36 -6.18 -0.12 13.06
N SER A 37 -5.94 0.86 12.19
CA SER A 37 -5.73 0.51 10.77
C SER A 37 -4.42 -0.24 10.54
N VAL A 38 -3.38 -0.06 11.38
CA VAL A 38 -2.15 -0.88 11.34
C VAL A 38 -2.50 -2.33 11.65
N THR A 39 -3.32 -2.53 12.68
CA THR A 39 -3.80 -3.84 13.09
C THR A 39 -4.65 -4.49 11.98
N VAL A 40 -5.54 -3.72 11.35
CA VAL A 40 -6.36 -4.19 10.23
C VAL A 40 -5.49 -4.61 9.04
N VAL A 41 -4.50 -3.80 8.66
CA VAL A 41 -3.56 -4.12 7.57
C VAL A 41 -2.76 -5.40 7.87
N ARG A 42 -2.23 -5.53 9.08
CA ARG A 42 -1.48 -6.74 9.48
C ARG A 42 -2.35 -7.99 9.44
N LYS A 43 -3.55 -7.92 10.00
CA LYS A 43 -4.54 -9.01 9.93
C LYS A 43 -4.89 -9.34 8.47
N THR A 44 -5.01 -8.32 7.62
CA THR A 44 -5.27 -8.47 6.20
C THR A 44 -4.14 -9.22 5.50
N PHE A 45 -2.86 -8.88 5.76
CA PHE A 45 -1.73 -9.62 5.19
C PHE A 45 -1.67 -11.08 5.68
N ILE A 46 -1.85 -11.32 6.98
CA ILE A 46 -1.84 -12.68 7.55
C ILE A 46 -2.96 -13.53 6.92
N ALA A 47 -4.19 -13.02 6.92
CA ALA A 47 -5.35 -13.75 6.43
C ALA A 47 -5.33 -13.93 4.91
N ALA A 48 -5.01 -12.88 4.16
CA ALA A 48 -5.14 -12.89 2.71
C ALA A 48 -3.94 -13.50 1.99
N LEU A 49 -2.73 -13.39 2.58
CA LEU A 49 -1.48 -13.91 2.00
C LEU A 49 -0.97 -15.17 2.70
N LYS A 50 -1.65 -15.63 3.77
CA LYS A 50 -1.25 -16.80 4.58
C LYS A 50 0.17 -16.68 5.13
N LEU A 51 0.61 -15.45 5.43
CA LEU A 51 1.93 -15.20 5.98
C LEU A 51 1.96 -15.50 7.49
N PRO A 52 3.08 -16.02 8.03
CA PRO A 52 3.26 -16.17 9.46
C PRO A 52 3.10 -14.83 10.19
N GLU A 53 2.32 -14.82 11.27
CA GLU A 53 2.04 -13.62 12.05
C GLU A 53 3.32 -12.92 12.55
N LEU A 54 4.31 -13.69 12.99
CA LEU A 54 5.60 -13.17 13.43
C LEU A 54 6.31 -12.37 12.32
N GLN A 55 6.22 -12.81 11.07
CA GLN A 55 6.85 -12.15 9.93
C GLN A 55 6.18 -10.80 9.62
N VAL A 56 4.87 -10.68 9.85
CA VAL A 56 4.11 -9.45 9.57
C VAL A 56 4.22 -8.44 10.72
N ASN A 57 4.26 -8.91 11.97
CA ASN A 57 4.29 -8.05 13.15
C ASN A 57 5.61 -7.31 13.35
N VAL A 58 6.73 -7.87 12.87
CA VAL A 58 8.06 -7.21 12.93
C VAL A 58 8.23 -6.11 11.88
N ILE A 59 7.36 -6.06 10.88
CA ILE A 59 7.40 -5.04 9.83
C ILE A 59 6.88 -3.73 10.42
N ARG A 60 7.74 -2.70 10.40
CA ARG A 60 7.32 -1.33 10.68
C ARG A 60 6.59 -0.77 9.46
N ILE A 61 5.34 -0.39 9.68
CA ILE A 61 4.47 0.19 8.67
C ILE A 61 3.99 1.57 9.11
N TYR A 62 4.09 2.54 8.21
CA TYR A 62 3.39 3.82 8.31
C TYR A 62 2.26 3.80 7.31
N MET A 63 1.08 4.24 7.72
CA MET A 63 -0.05 4.21 6.82
C MET A 63 -0.91 5.46 6.93
N HIS A 64 -1.63 5.72 5.87
CA HIS A 64 -2.73 6.68 5.83
C HIS A 64 -3.75 6.23 4.79
N ARG A 65 -5.00 6.62 4.97
CA ARG A 65 -6.02 6.50 3.92
C ARG A 65 -5.86 7.69 2.96
N ALA A 66 -5.95 7.43 1.66
CA ALA A 66 -5.84 8.47 0.63
C ALA A 66 -6.87 9.59 0.86
N ARG A 67 -6.49 10.85 0.58
CA ARG A 67 -7.35 12.02 0.78
C ARG A 67 -8.45 12.08 -0.28
N GLY A 68 -9.68 12.35 0.13
CA GLY A 68 -10.85 12.46 -0.73
C GLY A 68 -12.11 11.90 -0.07
N SER A 69 -13.29 12.38 -0.47
CA SER A 69 -14.56 11.77 -0.12
C SER A 69 -14.87 10.65 -1.11
N ASN A 70 -15.31 9.50 -0.59
CA ASN A 70 -15.72 8.39 -1.43
C ASN A 70 -17.10 8.74 -1.99
N ALA A 71 -17.16 9.48 -3.10
CA ALA A 71 -18.42 9.83 -3.76
C ALA A 71 -19.26 8.60 -4.14
N SER A 72 -18.64 7.41 -4.16
CA SER A 72 -19.24 6.14 -4.54
C SER A 72 -19.44 5.13 -3.39
N GLY A 73 -19.26 5.52 -2.11
CA GLY A 73 -19.40 4.60 -0.97
C GLY A 73 -18.37 3.46 -0.90
N ARG A 74 -17.32 3.50 -1.73
CA ARG A 74 -16.23 2.51 -1.75
C ARG A 74 -15.21 2.86 -0.66
N PRO A 75 -14.61 1.90 0.05
CA PRO A 75 -13.56 2.21 1.03
C PRO A 75 -12.34 2.88 0.39
N LYS A 76 -11.72 3.84 1.09
CA LYS A 76 -10.49 4.53 0.69
C LYS A 76 -9.32 3.55 0.63
N THR A 77 -8.50 3.75 -0.39
CA THR A 77 -7.18 3.12 -0.51
C THR A 77 -6.33 3.44 0.71
N ILE A 78 -5.71 2.41 1.26
CA ILE A 78 -4.70 2.53 2.31
C ILE A 78 -3.34 2.54 1.64
N VAL A 79 -2.54 3.57 1.87
CA VAL A 79 -1.13 3.58 1.48
C VAL A 79 -0.33 3.06 2.67
N VAL A 80 0.44 2.00 2.47
CA VAL A 80 1.32 1.38 3.46
C VAL A 80 2.76 1.60 3.06
N LYS A 81 3.50 2.36 3.86
CA LYS A 81 4.94 2.60 3.71
C LYS A 81 5.73 1.69 4.64
N PHE A 82 6.56 0.86 4.04
CA PHE A 82 7.47 -0.04 4.72
C PHE A 82 8.78 0.68 5.07
N GLU A 83 9.41 0.28 6.17
CA GLU A 83 10.75 0.78 6.52
C GLU A 83 11.81 0.32 5.51
N SER A 84 11.70 -0.92 5.01
CA SER A 84 12.64 -1.48 4.04
C SER A 84 11.96 -1.89 2.73
N TYR A 85 12.70 -1.75 1.63
CA TYR A 85 12.30 -2.27 0.32
C TYR A 85 12.10 -3.80 0.35
N LYS A 86 12.90 -4.51 1.16
CA LYS A 86 12.84 -5.97 1.27
C LYS A 86 11.53 -6.44 1.88
N ASP A 87 11.04 -5.75 2.90
CA ASP A 87 9.75 -6.07 3.53
C ASP A 87 8.60 -5.81 2.55
N ARG A 88 8.65 -4.66 1.86
CA ARG A 88 7.70 -4.33 0.79
C ARG A 88 7.67 -5.40 -0.28
N ASP A 89 8.83 -5.78 -0.81
CA ASP A 89 8.94 -6.78 -1.88
C ASP A 89 8.47 -8.16 -1.40
N THR A 90 8.76 -8.54 -0.15
CA THR A 90 8.27 -9.80 0.43
C THR A 90 6.74 -9.88 0.40
N ILE A 91 6.05 -8.82 0.82
CA ILE A 91 4.57 -8.76 0.77
C ILE A 91 4.07 -8.77 -0.68
N LEU A 92 4.72 -8.03 -1.58
CA LEU A 92 4.33 -7.97 -2.97
C LEU A 92 4.48 -9.34 -3.68
N GLN A 93 5.57 -10.05 -3.43
CA GLN A 93 5.80 -11.39 -3.96
C GLN A 93 4.81 -12.40 -3.39
N ALA A 94 4.48 -12.30 -2.09
CA ALA A 94 3.44 -13.13 -1.49
C ALA A 94 2.07 -12.89 -2.15
N THR A 95 1.74 -11.64 -2.47
CA THR A 95 0.52 -11.28 -3.21
C THR A 95 0.50 -11.87 -4.63
N ARG A 96 1.63 -11.86 -5.32
CA ARG A 96 1.76 -12.45 -6.67
C ARG A 96 1.57 -13.98 -6.64
N LYS A 97 2.08 -14.64 -5.60
CA LYS A 97 1.93 -16.09 -5.40
C LYS A 97 0.51 -16.48 -4.97
N GLN A 98 -0.08 -15.70 -4.08
CA GLN A 98 -1.40 -15.93 -3.51
C GLN A 98 -2.25 -14.68 -3.73
N LYS A 99 -2.98 -14.64 -4.86
CA LYS A 99 -3.88 -13.52 -5.14
C LYS A 99 -4.98 -13.47 -4.07
N PRO A 100 -5.06 -12.39 -3.29
CA PRO A 100 -6.09 -12.27 -2.26
C PRO A 100 -7.46 -12.04 -2.92
N ARG A 101 -8.53 -12.56 -2.30
CA ARG A 101 -9.91 -12.34 -2.79
C ARG A 101 -10.50 -11.13 -2.06
N GLY A 102 -11.15 -10.24 -2.81
CA GLY A 102 -11.91 -9.11 -2.24
C GLY A 102 -11.09 -7.86 -1.91
N ILE A 103 -9.77 -7.96 -1.89
CA ILE A 103 -8.83 -6.83 -1.73
C ILE A 103 -7.84 -6.79 -2.90
N PHE A 104 -7.26 -5.62 -3.14
CA PHE A 104 -6.15 -5.46 -4.10
C PHE A 104 -4.95 -4.89 -3.38
N ILE A 105 -3.76 -5.44 -3.65
CA ILE A 105 -2.48 -4.96 -3.11
C ILE A 105 -1.59 -4.69 -4.31
N ASN A 106 -1.22 -3.43 -4.50
CA ASN A 106 -0.46 -2.95 -5.65
C ASN A 106 0.73 -2.09 -5.22
N GLU A 107 1.67 -1.89 -6.14
CA GLU A 107 2.74 -0.89 -5.96
C GLU A 107 2.16 0.52 -5.99
N ASP A 108 2.72 1.41 -5.17
CA ASP A 108 2.40 2.84 -5.19
C ASP A 108 3.32 3.54 -6.19
N LEU A 109 2.81 3.77 -7.40
CA LEU A 109 3.57 4.41 -8.47
C LEU A 109 3.14 5.86 -8.65
N SER A 110 3.99 6.66 -9.27
CA SER A 110 3.61 7.96 -9.84
C SER A 110 2.48 7.81 -10.86
N HIS A 111 1.71 8.88 -11.05
CA HIS A 111 0.60 8.91 -12.01
C HIS A 111 1.05 8.53 -13.43
N ARG A 112 2.21 9.06 -13.85
CA ARG A 112 2.77 8.84 -15.18
C ARG A 112 3.09 7.36 -15.46
N LEU A 113 3.49 6.59 -14.44
CA LEU A 113 3.71 5.15 -14.59
C LEU A 113 2.42 4.33 -14.53
N MET A 114 1.37 4.83 -13.89
CA MET A 114 0.07 4.16 -13.85
C MET A 114 -0.72 4.30 -15.16
N GLU A 115 -0.49 5.36 -15.93
CA GLU A 115 -1.18 5.65 -17.20
C GLU A 115 -0.54 5.01 -18.46
N ARG A 116 0.54 4.24 -18.30
CA ARG A 116 1.26 3.55 -19.38
C ARG A 116 0.82 2.10 -19.52
#